data_AF-A0A8S0FL95-F1
#
_entry.id   AF-A0A8S0FL95-F1
#
_cell.length_a   1.000
_cell.length_b   1.000
_cell.length_c   1.000
_cell.angle_alpha   90.00
_cell.angle_beta   90.00
_cell.angle_gamma   90.00
#
_symmetry.space_group_name_H-M   'P 1'
#
loop_
_entity.id
_entity.type
_entity.pdbx_description
1 polymer ?
#
loop_
_entity_poly.entity_id
_entity_poly.type
_entity_poly.pdbx_seq_one_letter_code
_entity_poly.pdbx_strand_id
1 'polypeptide(L)'
;MIFAEQQIYILGGERKPGLRSVRSWTGELSHDRIKWSELPPVASPEGVSGAYASVIDGNIFLAGGAYFPGAAEKYSNGEYWSHKGLDKAYSKEIYQLIKNDWKKVGSLPEGLYSLYFSGLWCKPALAGGDAHSGGGEKRW
;
A
#
# COMPACT_ATOMS: atom_id res chain seq x y z
N MET A 1 -7.42 -2.73 -1.22
CA MET A 1 -8.52 -3.41 -0.52
C MET A 1 -8.53 -4.86 -0.98
N ILE A 2 -8.72 -5.81 -0.07
CA ILE A 2 -8.80 -7.24 -0.39
C ILE A 2 -10.07 -7.81 0.25
N PHE A 3 -10.72 -8.75 -0.42
CA PHE A 3 -11.79 -9.57 0.15
C PHE A 3 -11.27 -11.00 0.33
N ALA A 4 -11.47 -11.58 1.51
CA ALA A 4 -11.07 -12.94 1.81
C ALA A 4 -12.12 -13.57 2.71
N GLU A 5 -12.77 -14.64 2.24
CA GLU A 5 -13.89 -15.26 2.96
C GLU A 5 -14.96 -14.21 3.33
N GLN A 6 -15.23 -14.03 4.64
CA GLN A 6 -16.16 -13.04 5.20
C GLN A 6 -15.43 -11.78 5.70
N GLN A 7 -14.18 -11.56 5.30
CA GLN A 7 -13.36 -10.45 5.73
C GLN A 7 -13.03 -9.48 4.60
N ILE A 8 -12.98 -8.20 4.95
CA ILE A 8 -12.53 -7.10 4.11
C ILE A 8 -11.27 -6.52 4.74
N TYR A 9 -10.20 -6.38 3.96
CA TYR A 9 -8.96 -5.74 4.40
C TYR A 9 -8.77 -4.41 3.70
N ILE A 10 -8.55 -3.35 4.49
CA ILE A 10 -8.19 -2.01 4.02
C ILE A 10 -6.79 -1.71 4.52
N LEU A 11 -5.83 -1.54 3.61
CA LEU A 11 -4.41 -1.47 3.93
C LEU A 11 -3.84 -0.14 3.38
N GLY A 12 -3.42 0.76 4.27
CA GLY A 12 -2.80 2.03 3.93
C GLY A 12 -3.73 3.00 3.19
N GLY A 13 -3.26 3.57 2.09
CA GLY A 13 -4.00 4.52 1.26
C GLY A 13 -3.61 5.98 1.49
N GLU A 14 -4.24 6.88 0.75
CA GLU A 14 -4.01 8.32 0.85
C GLU A 14 -4.98 8.94 1.86
N ARG A 15 -4.44 9.59 2.89
CA ARG A 15 -5.24 10.28 3.92
C ARG A 15 -5.70 11.65 3.45
N LYS A 16 -4.85 12.33 2.68
CA LYS A 16 -5.05 13.64 2.06
C LYS A 16 -4.02 13.81 0.94
N PRO A 17 -4.17 14.82 0.04
CA PRO A 17 -3.21 15.11 -1.01
C PRO A 17 -1.74 15.00 -0.57
N GLY A 18 -1.07 13.95 -1.05
CA GLY A 18 0.34 13.65 -0.84
C GLY A 18 0.76 13.22 0.58
N LEU A 19 -0.17 12.72 1.39
CA LEU A 19 0.15 12.07 2.67
C LEU A 19 -0.49 10.69 2.76
N ARG A 20 0.33 9.66 2.99
CA ARG A 20 -0.13 8.28 3.06
C ARG A 20 -0.40 7.86 4.49
N SER A 21 -1.14 6.77 4.62
CA SER A 21 -1.54 6.18 5.89
C SER A 21 -0.80 4.87 6.08
N VAL A 22 -0.30 4.65 7.29
CA VAL A 22 0.18 3.34 7.74
C VAL A 22 -0.95 2.47 8.29
N ARG A 23 -2.12 3.06 8.55
CA ARG A 23 -3.24 2.36 9.20
C ARG A 23 -3.76 1.25 8.32
N SER A 24 -4.13 0.15 8.96
CA SER A 24 -4.79 -0.96 8.31
C SER A 24 -5.95 -1.47 9.15
N TRP A 25 -6.95 -2.06 8.50
CA TRP A 25 -8.18 -2.52 9.13
C TRP A 25 -8.62 -3.83 8.52
N THR A 26 -9.29 -4.64 9.34
CA THR A 26 -10.13 -5.75 8.88
C THR A 26 -11.58 -5.46 9.25
N GLY A 27 -12.51 -5.84 8.37
CA GLY A 27 -13.94 -5.80 8.59
C GLY A 27 -14.50 -7.20 8.44
N GLU A 28 -15.07 -7.75 9.51
CA GLU A 28 -15.77 -9.03 9.48
C GLU A 28 -17.24 -8.78 9.11
N LEU A 29 -17.70 -9.41 8.04
CA LEU A 29 -19.10 -9.40 7.64
C LEU A 29 -19.90 -10.33 8.56
N SER A 30 -20.86 -9.77 9.28
CA SER A 30 -21.84 -10.52 10.07
C SER A 30 -23.24 -10.07 9.70
N HIS A 31 -24.00 -10.96 9.06
CA HIS A 31 -25.36 -10.70 8.59
C HIS A 31 -25.44 -9.45 7.71
N ASP A 32 -26.03 -8.37 8.22
CA ASP A 32 -26.26 -7.10 7.55
C ASP A 32 -25.24 -6.00 7.92
N ARG A 33 -24.18 -6.34 8.69
CA ARG A 33 -23.22 -5.39 9.24
C ARG A 33 -21.78 -5.83 9.03
N ILE A 34 -20.89 -4.84 9.01
CA ILE A 34 -19.44 -5.07 9.03
C ILE A 34 -18.92 -4.59 10.39
N LYS A 35 -18.26 -5.50 11.12
CA LYS A 35 -17.57 -5.17 12.36
C LYS A 35 -16.10 -4.89 12.05
N TRP A 36 -15.69 -3.63 12.20
CA TRP A 36 -14.32 -3.20 11.94
C TRP A 36 -13.41 -3.42 13.16
N SER A 37 -12.18 -3.83 12.88
CA SER A 37 -11.07 -3.91 13.84
C SER A 37 -9.81 -3.32 13.22
N GLU A 38 -9.02 -2.61 14.01
CA GLU A 38 -7.73 -2.09 13.56
C GLU A 38 -6.68 -3.20 13.56
N LEU A 39 -5.89 -3.23 12.50
CA LEU A 39 -4.73 -4.09 12.35
C LEU A 39 -3.45 -3.27 12.62
N PRO A 40 -2.31 -3.93 12.89
CA PRO A 40 -1.04 -3.24 13.05
C PRO A 40 -0.70 -2.36 11.85
N PRO A 41 0.05 -1.27 12.04
CA PRO A 41 0.44 -0.41 10.92
C PRO A 41 1.33 -1.15 9.93
N VAL A 42 1.18 -0.84 8.64
CA VAL A 42 1.97 -1.41 7.54
C VAL A 42 2.68 -0.30 6.76
N ALA A 43 3.83 -0.62 6.16
CA ALA A 43 4.65 0.32 5.39
C ALA A 43 5.02 1.60 6.16
N SER A 44 5.20 1.48 7.48
CA SER A 44 5.64 2.56 8.36
C SER A 44 7.06 3.06 8.02
N PRO A 45 7.37 4.37 8.18
CA PRO A 45 6.51 5.43 8.73
C PRO A 45 5.60 6.12 7.71
N GLU A 46 5.90 6.03 6.42
CA GLU A 46 5.23 6.84 5.40
C GLU A 46 3.86 6.32 5.04
N GLY A 47 3.68 5.00 5.04
CA GLY A 47 2.56 4.33 4.39
C GLY A 47 2.72 4.35 2.87
N VAL A 48 1.78 3.70 2.17
CA VAL A 48 1.75 3.63 0.71
C VAL A 48 0.33 3.81 0.19
N SER A 49 0.19 4.29 -1.05
CA SER A 49 -1.08 4.24 -1.79
C SER A 49 -0.86 3.62 -3.17
N GLY A 50 -1.90 3.02 -3.72
CA GLY A 50 -1.83 2.24 -4.96
C GLY A 50 -0.99 0.97 -4.83
N ALA A 51 -0.82 0.43 -3.62
CA ALA A 51 -0.15 -0.85 -3.43
C ALA A 51 -1.02 -2.02 -3.91
N TYR A 52 -0.37 -3.09 -4.36
CA TYR A 52 -1.02 -4.35 -4.68
C TYR A 52 -1.29 -5.10 -3.38
N ALA A 53 -2.41 -5.80 -3.32
CA ALA A 53 -2.84 -6.48 -2.12
C ALA A 53 -3.55 -7.78 -2.53
N SER A 54 -3.23 -8.91 -1.90
CA SER A 54 -3.81 -10.21 -2.27
C SER A 54 -3.86 -11.17 -1.09
N VAL A 55 -4.66 -12.21 -1.24
CA VAL A 55 -4.61 -13.41 -0.40
C VAL A 55 -3.94 -14.52 -1.17
N ILE A 56 -2.91 -15.12 -0.60
CA ILE A 56 -2.19 -16.27 -1.17
C ILE A 56 -2.15 -17.35 -0.08
N ASP A 57 -2.73 -18.52 -0.34
CA ASP A 57 -2.81 -19.63 0.62
C ASP A 57 -3.33 -19.21 2.00
N GLY A 58 -4.37 -18.37 2.04
CA GLY A 58 -4.98 -17.84 3.27
C GLY A 58 -4.18 -16.73 3.97
N ASN A 59 -3.01 -16.36 3.45
CA ASN A 59 -2.18 -15.30 4.00
C ASN A 59 -2.41 -13.97 3.28
N ILE A 60 -2.40 -12.87 4.04
CA ILE A 60 -2.62 -11.52 3.50
C ILE A 60 -1.29 -10.87 3.15
N PHE A 61 -1.19 -10.35 1.92
CA PHE A 61 -0.01 -9.67 1.41
C PHE A 61 -0.31 -8.24 0.95
N LEU A 62 0.68 -7.37 1.12
CA LEU A 62 0.75 -6.02 0.55
C LEU A 62 2.08 -5.87 -0.19
N ALA A 63 2.08 -5.44 -1.44
CA ALA A 63 3.28 -5.28 -2.24
C ALA A 63 3.32 -3.92 -2.95
N GLY A 64 4.47 -3.26 -2.87
CA GLY A 64 4.74 -2.00 -3.55
C GLY A 64 3.91 -0.82 -3.06
N GLY A 65 3.48 0.02 -3.99
CA GLY A 65 2.78 1.27 -3.74
C GLY A 65 3.69 2.50 -3.76
N ALA A 66 3.08 3.67 -3.94
CA ALA A 66 3.78 4.94 -4.01
C ALA A 66 3.65 5.75 -2.70
N TYR A 67 4.67 6.54 -2.40
CA TYR A 67 4.73 7.38 -1.20
C TYR A 67 5.65 8.59 -1.41
N PHE A 68 5.76 9.46 -0.40
CA PHE A 68 6.63 10.64 -0.39
C PHE A 68 7.53 10.58 0.85
N PRO A 69 8.82 10.19 0.74
CA PRO A 69 9.71 10.07 1.88
C PRO A 69 9.84 11.38 2.66
N GLY A 70 9.54 11.38 3.96
CA GLY A 70 9.54 12.55 4.84
C GLY A 70 8.19 13.27 4.94
N ALA A 71 7.16 12.86 4.18
CA ALA A 71 5.86 13.52 4.24
C ALA A 71 5.16 13.27 5.58
N ALA A 72 5.28 12.08 6.15
CA ALA A 72 4.74 11.78 7.48
C ALA A 72 5.34 12.69 8.56
N GLU A 73 6.67 12.85 8.55
CA GLU A 73 7.41 13.71 9.48
C GLU A 73 7.02 15.19 9.34
N LYS A 74 7.06 15.72 8.11
CA LYS A 74 6.64 17.10 7.82
C LYS A 74 5.23 17.37 8.34
N TYR A 75 4.30 16.46 8.09
CA TYR A 75 2.94 16.61 8.59
C TYR A 75 2.88 16.62 10.12
N SER A 76 3.62 15.73 10.80
CA SER A 76 3.67 15.72 12.27
C SER A 76 4.26 17.02 12.86
N ASN A 77 5.12 17.70 12.10
CA ASN A 77 5.70 18.99 12.47
C ASN A 77 4.83 20.21 12.08
N GLY A 78 3.60 19.99 11.60
CA GLY A 78 2.66 21.06 11.24
C GLY A 78 2.79 21.58 9.81
N GLU A 79 3.69 21.03 8.99
CA GLU A 79 3.77 21.34 7.57
C GLU A 79 2.67 20.59 6.79
N TYR A 80 1.47 21.18 6.76
CA TYR A 80 0.32 20.49 6.16
C TYR A 80 0.47 20.27 4.65
N TRP A 81 1.18 21.10 3.90
CA TRP A 81 1.59 20.76 2.53
C TRP A 81 2.80 19.81 2.55
N SER A 82 2.58 18.64 3.15
CA SER A 82 3.64 17.74 3.62
C SER A 82 4.50 17.13 2.52
N HIS A 83 4.00 17.04 1.30
CA HIS A 83 4.76 16.53 0.15
C HIS A 83 5.46 17.64 -0.67
N LYS A 84 5.37 18.90 -0.24
CA LYS A 84 6.01 20.01 -0.95
C LYS A 84 7.52 19.79 -1.03
N GLY A 85 8.05 19.79 -2.24
CA GLY A 85 9.48 19.58 -2.51
C GLY A 85 9.98 18.16 -2.25
N LEU A 86 9.08 17.18 -2.11
CA LEU A 86 9.44 15.77 -2.01
C LEU A 86 9.14 15.06 -3.33
N ASP A 87 10.08 14.22 -3.75
CA ASP A 87 9.86 13.35 -4.90
C ASP A 87 9.00 12.15 -4.52
N LYS A 88 8.16 11.72 -5.46
CA LYS A 88 7.37 10.50 -5.30
C LYS A 88 8.31 9.30 -5.42
N ALA A 89 8.27 8.41 -4.44
CA ALA A 89 8.99 7.15 -4.43
C ALA A 89 8.02 5.97 -4.63
N TYR A 90 8.57 4.86 -5.12
CA TYR A 90 7.84 3.62 -5.36
C TYR A 90 8.47 2.49 -4.55
N SER A 91 7.68 1.94 -3.63
CA SER A 91 8.13 0.86 -2.76
C SER A 91 8.36 -0.41 -3.58
N LYS A 92 9.40 -1.16 -3.24
CA LYS A 92 9.61 -2.54 -3.69
C LYS A 92 9.15 -3.55 -2.65
N GLU A 93 8.85 -3.13 -1.43
CA GLU A 93 8.67 -4.03 -0.30
C GLU A 93 7.41 -4.90 -0.45
N ILE A 94 7.54 -6.16 -0.05
CA ILE A 94 6.43 -7.10 0.09
C ILE A 94 6.26 -7.41 1.58
N TYR A 95 5.07 -7.15 2.10
CA TYR A 95 4.68 -7.43 3.48
C TYR A 95 3.67 -8.57 3.54
N GLN A 96 3.80 -9.43 4.55
CA GLN A 96 2.82 -10.44 4.92
C GLN A 96 2.31 -10.16 6.33
N LEU A 97 1.00 -10.31 6.56
CA LEU A 97 0.43 -10.28 7.91
C LEU A 97 0.61 -11.66 8.55
N ILE A 98 1.45 -11.75 9.58
CA ILE A 98 1.77 -12.99 10.32
C ILE A 98 1.48 -12.76 11.80
N LYS A 99 0.55 -13.53 12.37
CA LYS A 99 0.20 -13.48 13.81
C LYS A 99 -0.05 -12.05 14.33
N ASN A 100 -0.83 -11.27 13.56
CA ASN A 100 -1.13 -9.87 13.86
C ASN A 100 0.13 -8.97 13.91
N ASP A 101 1.06 -9.19 12.98
CA ASP A 101 2.21 -8.32 12.74
C ASP A 101 2.59 -8.32 11.25
N TRP A 102 3.00 -7.17 10.71
CA TRP A 102 3.41 -7.06 9.31
C TRP A 102 4.90 -7.35 9.18
N LYS A 103 5.24 -8.42 8.47
CA LYS A 103 6.63 -8.81 8.21
C LYS A 103 7.00 -8.52 6.77
N LYS A 104 8.15 -7.89 6.57
CA LYS A 104 8.79 -7.83 5.25
C LYS A 104 9.23 -9.24 4.87
N VAL A 105 8.72 -9.76 3.76
CA VAL A 105 8.96 -11.13 3.30
C VAL A 105 9.63 -11.19 1.94
N GLY A 106 9.86 -10.04 1.29
CA GLY A 106 10.58 -9.96 0.04
C GLY A 106 10.49 -8.58 -0.60
N SER A 107 10.92 -8.53 -1.86
CA SER A 107 10.90 -7.32 -2.66
C SER A 107 10.50 -7.63 -4.11
N LEU A 108 9.75 -6.73 -4.73
CA LEU A 108 9.53 -6.69 -6.17
C LEU A 108 10.86 -6.36 -6.89
N PRO A 109 11.06 -6.84 -8.13
CA PRO A 109 12.23 -6.44 -8.94
C PRO A 109 12.32 -4.92 -9.12
N GLU A 110 11.17 -4.27 -9.28
CA GLU A 110 11.02 -2.83 -9.50
C GLU A 110 9.93 -2.24 -8.61
N GLY A 111 10.02 -0.94 -8.33
CA GLY A 111 9.02 -0.24 -7.53
C GLY A 111 7.78 0.02 -8.37
N LEU A 112 6.65 -0.54 -7.97
CA LEU A 112 5.40 -0.48 -8.74
C LEU A 112 4.25 0.00 -7.88
N TYR A 113 3.30 0.70 -8.50
CA TYR A 113 2.02 1.08 -7.91
C TYR A 113 0.93 1.03 -8.99
N SER A 114 -0.31 0.82 -8.59
CA SER A 114 -1.45 0.83 -9.49
C SER A 114 -2.41 1.99 -9.20
N LEU A 115 -2.97 2.55 -10.28
CA LEU A 115 -4.13 3.46 -10.26
C LEU A 115 -5.46 2.70 -10.32
N TYR A 116 -5.46 1.42 -10.72
CA TYR A 116 -6.64 0.58 -10.91
C TYR A 116 -6.42 -0.84 -10.38
N PHE A 117 -7.29 -1.33 -9.50
CA PHE A 117 -7.29 -2.73 -9.09
C PHE A 117 -8.52 -3.43 -9.71
N SER A 118 -8.29 -4.36 -10.65
CA SER A 118 -9.32 -5.30 -11.09
C SER A 118 -9.05 -6.67 -10.45
N GLY A 119 -9.72 -6.96 -9.34
CA GLY A 119 -9.76 -8.29 -8.77
C GLY A 119 -10.69 -9.18 -9.60
N LEU A 120 -10.16 -9.81 -10.64
CA LEU A 120 -10.85 -10.91 -11.30
C LEU A 120 -10.23 -12.23 -10.85
N TRP A 121 -11.11 -13.05 -10.29
CA TRP A 121 -10.86 -14.38 -9.76
C TRP A 121 -10.23 -15.29 -10.82
N CYS A 122 -9.45 -16.26 -10.32
CA CYS A 122 -8.66 -17.28 -11.03
C CYS A 122 -7.44 -16.78 -11.83
N LYS A 123 -6.28 -16.88 -11.16
CA LYS A 123 -4.92 -16.44 -11.53
C LYS A 123 -4.67 -14.95 -11.26
N PRO A 124 -3.72 -14.59 -10.37
CA PRO A 124 -3.30 -13.20 -10.25
C PRO A 124 -2.65 -12.78 -11.57
N ALA A 125 -3.42 -12.10 -12.42
CA ALA A 125 -2.89 -11.35 -13.54
C ALA A 125 -2.52 -9.96 -13.01
N LEU A 126 -1.22 -9.65 -13.02
CA LEU A 126 -0.73 -8.28 -12.84
C LEU A 126 -1.21 -7.46 -14.06
N ALA A 127 -2.28 -6.71 -13.90
CA ALA A 127 -2.71 -5.73 -14.89
C ALA A 127 -2.21 -4.33 -14.49
N GLY A 128 -1.24 -3.83 -15.26
CA GLY A 128 -0.89 -2.41 -15.47
C GLY A 128 -0.74 -1.50 -14.24
N GLY A 129 0.50 -1.20 -13.87
CA GLY A 129 0.88 -0.02 -13.10
C GLY A 129 1.96 0.77 -13.84
N ASP A 130 2.02 2.08 -13.68
CA ASP A 130 3.07 2.91 -14.28
C ASP A 130 4.41 2.61 -13.60
N ALA A 131 5.39 2.13 -14.38
CA ALA A 131 6.77 1.97 -13.96
C ALA A 131 7.59 3.22 -14.31
N HIS A 132 8.45 3.69 -13.40
CA HIS A 132 9.37 4.79 -13.70
C HIS A 132 10.67 4.23 -14.30
N SER A 133 10.87 4.43 -15.62
CA SER A 133 12.17 4.25 -16.25
C SER A 133 13.06 5.45 -15.92
N GLY A 134 14.17 5.21 -15.20
CA GLY A 134 15.15 6.23 -14.86
C GLY A 134 15.62 7.00 -16.09
N GLY A 135 15.55 8.34 -16.01
CA GLY A 135 15.93 9.24 -17.07
C GLY A 135 17.41 9.09 -17.44
N GLY A 136 17.64 8.72 -18.69
CA GLY A 136 18.95 8.68 -19.32
C GLY A 136 19.59 10.06 -19.39
N GLU A 137 20.91 10.02 -19.21
CA GLU A 137 21.91 11.04 -19.51
C GLU A 137 21.59 11.81 -20.80
N LYS A 138 21.42 13.13 -20.70
CA LYS A 138 21.45 14.01 -21.86
C LYS A 138 22.83 14.64 -21.95
N ARG A 139 23.67 14.08 -22.82
CA ARG A 139 24.68 14.86 -23.56
C ARG A 139 23.96 16.00 -24.28
N TRP A 140 24.35 17.24 -24.03
CA TRP A 140 25.20 18.10 -24.88
C TRP A 140 25.62 19.31 -24.05
#